data_AF-A0A2J7ZT15-F1
#
_entry.id   AF-A0A2J7ZT15-F1
#
_cell.length_a   1.000
_cell.length_b   1.000
_cell.length_c   1.000
_cell.angle_alpha   90.00
_cell.angle_beta   90.00
_cell.angle_gamma   90.00
#
_symmetry.space_group_name_H-M   'P 1'
#
loop_
_entity.id
_entity.type
_entity.pdbx_description
1 polymer ?
#
loop_
_entity_poly.entity_id
_entity_poly.type
_entity_poly.pdbx_seq_one_letter_code
_entity_poly.pdbx_strand_id
1 'polypeptide(L)'
;MSTPTVSSLRPDQKDLTLTVKVVDATTVVDRGSRGKAVGIKVAECLVADSTGIVVFVARNEQVDLAQKGATITLKGAKVDMFRGSMRLSVDAAGKVEIGGDLEDDVNTTNNMSLLEFELVTLS
;
A
#
# COMPACT_ATOMS: atom_id res chain seq x y z
N MET A 1 10.97 -13.87 -12.85
CA MET A 1 9.57 -13.47 -12.66
C MET A 1 9.53 -11.96 -12.75
N SER A 2 8.65 -11.39 -13.57
CA SER A 2 8.48 -9.93 -13.65
C SER A 2 7.86 -9.43 -12.35
N THR A 3 8.45 -8.40 -11.76
CA THR A 3 7.85 -7.68 -10.62
C THR A 3 6.48 -7.16 -11.03
N PRO A 4 5.42 -7.36 -10.23
CA PRO A 4 4.11 -6.78 -10.52
C PRO A 4 4.22 -5.24 -10.56
N THR A 5 3.36 -4.60 -11.35
CA THR A 5 3.19 -3.14 -11.38
C THR A 5 1.86 -2.74 -10.76
N VAL A 6 1.71 -1.49 -10.34
CA VAL A 6 0.47 -0.99 -9.72
C VAL A 6 -0.76 -1.23 -10.60
N SER A 7 -0.66 -0.98 -11.91
CA SER A 7 -1.77 -1.22 -12.86
C SER A 7 -2.13 -2.70 -13.08
N SER A 8 -1.19 -3.60 -12.80
CA SER A 8 -1.37 -5.05 -12.93
C SER A 8 -2.04 -5.70 -11.71
N LEU A 9 -2.22 -4.94 -10.62
CA LEU A 9 -2.83 -5.44 -9.39
C LEU A 9 -4.24 -5.97 -9.63
N ARG A 10 -4.56 -7.07 -8.96
CA ARG A 10 -5.87 -7.73 -8.98
C ARG A 10 -6.32 -8.05 -7.56
N PRO A 11 -7.64 -8.13 -7.30
CA PRO A 11 -8.16 -8.55 -6.01
C PRO A 11 -7.52 -9.85 -5.52
N ASP A 12 -7.37 -9.98 -4.20
CA ASP A 12 -6.90 -11.17 -3.48
C ASP A 12 -5.46 -11.64 -3.77
N GLN A 13 -4.68 -10.88 -4.55
CA GLN A 13 -3.25 -11.15 -4.74
C GLN A 13 -2.47 -11.01 -3.43
N LYS A 14 -1.47 -11.88 -3.24
CA LYS A 14 -0.61 -11.96 -2.05
C LYS A 14 0.83 -12.20 -2.45
N ASP A 15 1.73 -12.06 -1.48
CA ASP A 15 3.18 -12.26 -1.64
C ASP A 15 3.79 -11.38 -2.75
N LEU A 16 3.27 -10.16 -2.88
CA LEU A 16 3.72 -9.20 -3.87
C LEU A 16 4.98 -8.49 -3.37
N THR A 17 5.92 -8.26 -4.30
CA THR A 17 7.04 -7.35 -4.08
C THR A 17 6.92 -6.18 -5.06
N LEU A 18 6.89 -4.95 -4.56
CA LEU A 18 6.65 -3.72 -5.33
C LEU A 18 7.58 -2.61 -4.83
N THR A 19 8.17 -1.84 -5.76
CA THR A 19 8.84 -0.58 -5.43
C THR A 19 7.93 0.58 -5.84
N VAL A 20 7.62 1.48 -4.92
CA VAL A 20 6.67 2.57 -5.13
C VAL A 20 7.15 3.87 -4.47
N LYS A 21 6.75 5.00 -5.03
CA LYS A 21 6.94 6.32 -4.42
C LYS A 21 5.71 6.68 -3.61
N VAL A 22 5.90 7.18 -2.39
CA VAL A 22 4.84 7.75 -1.57
C VAL A 22 4.52 9.16 -2.08
N VAL A 23 3.39 9.32 -2.73
CA VAL A 23 2.90 10.60 -3.28
C VAL A 23 2.28 11.46 -2.19
N ASP A 24 1.54 10.83 -1.27
CA ASP A 24 0.92 11.48 -0.13
C ASP A 24 0.74 10.50 1.04
N ALA A 25 0.64 11.02 2.26
CA ALA A 25 0.47 10.19 3.46
C ALA A 25 -0.36 10.94 4.52
N THR A 26 -1.49 10.35 4.91
CA THR A 26 -2.37 10.89 5.94
C THR A 26 -2.45 9.93 7.11
N THR A 27 -2.04 10.37 8.30
CA THR A 27 -2.22 9.57 9.53
C THR A 27 -3.70 9.60 9.92
N VAL A 28 -4.35 8.44 9.88
CA VAL A 28 -5.78 8.28 10.17
C VAL A 28 -6.04 7.77 11.59
N VAL A 29 -5.05 7.12 12.19
CA VAL A 29 -5.08 6.71 13.59
C VAL A 29 -3.72 6.96 14.21
N ASP A 30 -3.71 7.67 15.33
CA ASP A 30 -2.54 7.77 16.20
C ASP A 30 -3.00 7.68 17.66
N ARG A 31 -2.79 6.50 18.26
CA ARG A 31 -3.06 6.24 19.66
C ARG A 31 -1.79 5.76 20.32
N GLY A 32 -1.19 6.62 21.13
CA GLY A 32 -0.05 6.25 21.96
C GLY A 32 -0.36 5.11 22.92
N SER A 33 0.69 4.43 23.36
CA SER A 33 0.62 3.40 24.40
C SER A 33 0.06 4.00 25.70
N ARG A 34 -0.87 3.29 26.35
CA ARG A 34 -1.42 3.66 27.66
C ARG A 34 -1.40 2.45 28.58
N GLY A 35 -0.55 2.49 29.61
CA GLY A 35 -0.37 1.38 30.54
C GLY A 35 0.12 0.12 29.81
N LYS A 36 -0.67 -0.95 29.82
CA LYS A 36 -0.36 -2.21 29.12
C LYS A 36 -0.81 -2.25 27.65
N ALA A 37 -1.56 -1.25 27.17
CA ALA A 37 -2.09 -1.24 25.81
C ALA A 37 -1.02 -0.81 24.81
N VAL A 38 -0.76 -1.66 23.82
CA VAL A 38 0.15 -1.36 22.70
C VAL A 38 -0.41 -0.20 21.88
N GLY A 39 0.45 0.77 21.54
CA GLY A 39 0.07 1.89 20.68
C GLY A 39 -0.33 1.41 19.29
N ILE A 40 -1.24 2.15 18.64
CA ILE A 40 -1.67 1.86 17.28
C ILE A 40 -1.45 3.11 16.44
N LYS A 41 -0.69 2.98 15.35
CA LYS A 41 -0.51 4.02 14.34
C LYS A 41 -0.96 3.47 12.99
N VAL A 42 -1.76 4.22 12.25
CA VAL A 42 -2.20 3.86 10.91
C VAL A 42 -2.19 5.10 10.03
N ALA A 43 -1.59 4.96 8.84
CA ALA A 43 -1.66 5.97 7.80
C ALA A 43 -2.20 5.38 6.50
N GLU A 44 -2.99 6.20 5.80
CA GLU A 44 -3.39 5.95 4.42
C GLU A 44 -2.43 6.73 3.52
N CYS A 45 -1.70 5.99 2.69
CA CYS A 45 -0.67 6.52 1.81
C CYS A 45 -1.14 6.34 0.36
N LEU A 46 -0.98 7.38 -0.46
CA LEU A 46 -1.05 7.23 -1.91
C LEU A 46 0.33 6.82 -2.40
N VAL A 47 0.47 5.64 -2.99
CA VAL A 47 1.73 5.12 -3.50
C VAL A 47 1.64 4.82 -4.99
N ALA A 48 2.68 5.17 -5.75
CA ALA A 48 2.67 5.11 -7.20
C ALA A 48 3.95 4.54 -7.80
N ASP A 49 3.81 3.86 -8.94
CA ASP A 49 4.89 3.58 -9.89
C ASP A 49 4.58 4.29 -11.22
N SER A 50 5.35 4.01 -12.28
CA SER A 50 5.13 4.59 -13.61
C SER A 50 3.81 4.16 -14.28
N THR A 51 3.15 3.13 -13.76
CA THR A 51 1.94 2.55 -14.33
C THR A 51 0.64 2.98 -13.65
N GLY A 52 0.71 3.41 -12.39
CA GLY A 52 -0.45 3.95 -11.68
C GLY A 52 -0.21 4.23 -10.20
N ILE A 53 -1.30 4.56 -9.53
CA ILE A 53 -1.35 4.92 -8.11
C ILE A 53 -2.39 4.07 -7.36
N VAL A 54 -2.09 3.71 -6.12
CA VAL A 54 -2.97 2.91 -5.27
C VAL A 54 -2.84 3.33 -3.81
N VAL A 55 -3.89 3.13 -3.02
CA VAL A 55 -3.85 3.33 -1.57
C VAL A 55 -3.05 2.19 -0.94
N PHE A 56 -2.06 2.53 -0.11
CA PHE A 56 -1.35 1.64 0.79
C PHE A 56 -1.70 1.99 2.24
N VAL A 57 -2.04 0.98 3.04
CA VAL A 57 -2.32 1.15 4.47
C VAL A 57 -1.09 0.78 5.29
N ALA A 58 -0.35 1.79 5.74
CA ALA A 58 0.80 1.62 6.61
C ALA A 58 0.38 1.50 8.08
N ARG A 59 1.00 0.59 8.84
CA ARG A 59 0.72 0.37 10.26
C ARG A 59 1.97 0.44 11.12
N ASN A 60 1.83 1.01 12.32
CA ASN A 60 2.88 1.11 13.34
C ASN A 60 4.17 1.72 12.74
N GLU A 61 5.30 1.03 12.87
CA GLU A 61 6.62 1.46 12.35
C GLU A 61 6.61 1.72 10.84
N GLN A 62 5.74 1.06 10.07
CA GLN A 62 5.62 1.30 8.63
C GLN A 62 5.19 2.74 8.33
N VAL A 63 4.45 3.40 9.24
CA VAL A 63 4.00 4.79 9.06
C VAL A 63 5.20 5.73 9.03
N ASP A 64 6.23 5.45 9.80
CA ASP A 64 7.44 6.29 9.84
C ASP A 64 8.32 6.09 8.59
N LEU A 65 8.15 4.96 7.89
CA LEU A 65 8.83 4.66 6.62
C LEU A 65 8.06 5.22 5.42
N ALA A 66 6.72 5.17 5.45
CA ALA A 66 5.83 5.58 4.36
C ALA A 66 5.53 7.09 4.40
N GLN A 67 6.57 7.90 4.48
CA GLN A 67 6.49 9.36 4.48
C GLN A 67 6.41 9.91 3.06
N LYS A 68 5.70 11.03 2.88
CA LYS A 68 5.57 11.69 1.57
C LYS A 68 6.95 11.95 0.95
N GLY A 69 7.09 11.58 -0.33
CA GLY A 69 8.31 11.72 -1.10
C GLY A 69 9.28 10.53 -0.98
N ALA A 70 9.09 9.63 -0.01
CA ALA A 70 9.93 8.45 0.13
C ALA A 70 9.66 7.45 -1.00
N THR A 71 10.72 6.82 -1.49
CA THR A 71 10.61 5.57 -2.26
C THR A 71 10.70 4.41 -1.27
N ILE A 72 9.75 3.47 -1.36
CA ILE A 72 9.70 2.30 -0.48
C ILE A 72 9.53 1.02 -1.30
N THR A 73 10.14 -0.05 -0.81
CA THR A 73 9.92 -1.41 -1.30
C THR A 73 8.99 -2.14 -0.34
N LEU A 74 7.85 -2.59 -0.84
CA LEU A 74 6.88 -3.43 -0.13
C LEU A 74 7.16 -4.89 -0.47
N LYS A 75 7.54 -5.72 0.51
CA LYS A 75 7.78 -7.16 0.37
C LYS A 75 6.72 -7.95 1.12
N GLY A 76 6.17 -8.99 0.50
CA GLY A 76 5.06 -9.74 1.08
C GLY A 76 3.76 -8.91 1.15
N ALA A 77 3.59 -7.96 0.24
CA ALA A 77 2.39 -7.15 0.16
C ALA A 77 1.21 -7.98 -0.38
N LYS A 78 0.00 -7.53 -0.06
CA LYS A 78 -1.25 -8.11 -0.57
C LYS A 78 -2.22 -7.02 -0.98
N VAL A 79 -3.16 -7.40 -1.86
CA VAL A 79 -4.30 -6.58 -2.23
C VAL A 79 -5.46 -6.94 -1.32
N ASP A 80 -5.90 -6.00 -0.50
CA ASP A 80 -7.13 -6.10 0.29
C ASP A 80 -8.26 -5.36 -0.43
N MET A 81 -9.48 -5.86 -0.31
CA MET A 81 -10.69 -5.14 -0.74
C MET A 81 -11.25 -4.28 0.39
N PHE A 82 -11.60 -3.04 0.10
CA PHE A 82 -12.23 -2.11 1.03
C PHE A 82 -13.33 -1.33 0.34
N ARG A 83 -14.58 -1.56 0.76
CA ARG A 83 -15.78 -0.90 0.20
C ARG A 83 -15.86 -0.99 -1.33
N GLY A 84 -15.54 -2.16 -1.89
CA GLY A 84 -15.55 -2.40 -3.35
C GLY A 84 -14.25 -2.06 -4.06
N SER A 85 -13.31 -1.34 -3.43
CA SER A 85 -12.06 -0.91 -4.06
C SER A 85 -10.83 -1.65 -3.53
N MET A 86 -9.78 -1.70 -4.35
CA MET A 86 -8.49 -2.29 -3.97
C MET A 86 -7.64 -1.34 -3.12
N ARG A 87 -6.86 -1.92 -2.20
CA ARG A 87 -5.77 -1.26 -1.48
C ARG A 87 -4.64 -2.25 -1.20
N LEU A 88 -3.42 -1.74 -1.02
CA LEU A 88 -2.28 -2.53 -0.58
C LEU A 88 -2.17 -2.55 0.95
N SER A 89 -1.71 -3.67 1.49
CA SER A 89 -1.21 -3.77 2.86
C SER A 89 -0.05 -4.74 2.96
N VAL A 90 0.75 -4.60 4.01
CA VAL A 90 1.85 -5.52 4.35
C VAL A 90 1.55 -6.08 5.73
N ASP A 91 1.46 -7.40 5.83
CA ASP A 91 1.17 -8.08 7.09
C ASP A 91 2.45 -8.28 7.93
N ALA A 92 2.34 -9.03 9.05
CA ALA A 92 3.45 -9.25 9.96
C ALA A 92 4.60 -10.10 9.39
N ALA A 93 4.35 -10.88 8.33
CA ALA A 93 5.37 -11.67 7.66
C ALA A 93 6.09 -10.88 6.56
N GLY A 94 5.42 -9.87 6.00
CA GLY A 94 6.00 -8.94 5.04
C GLY A 94 6.88 -7.86 5.67
N LYS A 95 7.47 -7.01 4.82
CA LYS A 95 8.37 -5.93 5.23
C LYS A 95 8.22 -4.70 4.35
N VAL A 96 8.32 -3.53 4.97
CA VAL A 96 8.46 -2.24 4.28
C VAL A 96 9.90 -1.78 4.45
N GLU A 97 10.57 -1.47 3.35
CA GLU A 97 11.96 -0.99 3.35
C GLU A 97 12.03 0.36 2.64
N ILE A 98 12.83 1.29 3.16
CA ILE A 98 13.13 2.55 2.46
C ILE A 98 14.10 2.25 1.32
N GLY A 99 13.88 2.91 0.19
CA GLY A 99 14.64 2.74 -1.03
C GLY A 99 14.07 1.66 -1.93
N GLY A 100 14.83 1.38 -2.99
CA GLY A 100 14.41 0.55 -4.11
C GLY A 100 14.69 1.28 -5.42
N ASP A 101 14.69 0.51 -6.50
CA ASP A 101 14.93 1.03 -7.84
C ASP A 101 13.61 1.49 -8.46
N LEU A 102 13.46 2.80 -8.62
CA LEU A 102 12.30 3.45 -9.23
C LEU A 102 12.81 4.70 -9.95
N GLU A 103 13.31 4.50 -11.17
CA GLU A 103 13.95 5.55 -11.97
C GLU A 103 12.94 6.41 -12.74
N ASP A 104 11.76 5.86 -13.04
CA ASP A 104 10.74 6.51 -13.86
C ASP A 104 9.87 7.50 -13.08
N ASP A 105 9.34 8.49 -13.79
CA ASP A 105 8.27 9.34 -13.29
C ASP A 105 7.04 8.51 -12.91
N VAL A 106 6.41 8.87 -11.79
CA VAL A 106 5.24 8.14 -11.29
C VAL A 106 3.95 8.63 -11.94
N ASN A 107 3.05 7.68 -12.23
CA ASN A 107 1.73 7.96 -12.77
C ASN A 107 0.72 8.13 -11.63
N THR A 108 0.25 9.36 -11.44
CA THR A 108 -0.73 9.72 -10.41
C THR A 108 -2.17 9.84 -10.94
N THR A 109 -2.40 9.58 -12.23
CA THR A 109 -3.71 9.72 -12.89
C THR A 109 -4.46 8.39 -12.97
N ASN A 110 -3.75 7.27 -13.08
CA ASN A 110 -4.32 5.94 -13.11
C ASN A 110 -4.50 5.37 -11.69
N ASN A 111 -5.57 5.78 -11.00
CA ASN A 111 -5.81 5.38 -9.61
C ASN A 111 -6.60 4.06 -9.50
N MET A 112 -5.90 2.99 -9.14
CA MET A 112 -6.44 1.65 -8.99
C MET A 112 -7.41 1.50 -7.81
N SER A 113 -7.40 2.45 -6.87
CA SER A 113 -8.29 2.47 -5.70
C SER A 113 -9.66 3.10 -6.01
N LEU A 114 -9.82 3.70 -7.19
CA LEU A 114 -11.11 4.20 -7.68
C LEU A 114 -11.87 3.14 -8.50
N LEU A 115 -11.22 2.01 -8.82
CA LEU A 115 -11.87 0.89 -9.49
C LEU A 115 -12.71 0.11 -8.48
N GLU A 116 -14.02 0.04 -8.73
CA GLU A 116 -14.96 -0.73 -7.95
C GLU A 116 -15.13 -2.14 -8.56
N PHE A 117 -15.08 -3.16 -7.71
CA PHE A 117 -15.29 -4.56 -8.07
C PHE A 117 -16.55 -5.09 -7.39
N GLU A 118 -17.38 -5.77 -8.17
CA GLU A 118 -18.55 -6.49 -7.67
C GLU A 118 -18.20 -7.95 -7.41
N LEU A 119 -18.56 -8.45 -6.21
CA LEU A 119 -18.41 -9.86 -5.90
C LEU A 119 -19.56 -10.64 -6.54
N VAL A 120 -19.26 -11.39 -7.60
CA VAL A 120 -20.21 -12.31 -8.21
C VAL A 120 -20.14 -13.66 -7.50
N THR A 121 -21.14 -13.98 -6.69
CA THR A 121 -21.31 -15.33 -6.13
C THR A 121 -22.05 -16.19 -7.15
N LEU A 122 -21.37 -17.17 -7.73
CA LEU A 122 -22.02 -18.21 -8.52
C LEU A 122 -22.82 -19.11 -7.56
N SER A 123 -24.13 -19.14 -7.70
CA SER A 123 -25.05 -20.04 -6.99
C SER A 123 -25.11 -21.42 -7.64
#